data_AF-A0A359H0U0-F1
#
_entry.id   AF-A0A359H0U0-F1
#
_cell.length_a   1.000
_cell.length_b   1.000
_cell.length_c   1.000
_cell.angle_alpha   90.00
_cell.angle_beta   90.00
_cell.angle_gamma   90.00
#
_symmetry.space_group_name_H-M   'P 1'
#
loop_
_entity.id
_entity.type
_entity.pdbx_description
1 polymer ?
#
loop_
_entity_poly.entity_id
_entity_poly.type
_entity_poly.pdbx_seq_one_letter_code
_entity_poly.pdbx_strand_id
1 'polypeptide(L)'
;MYEPIIGLEIHAQINTKTKMFCSCNNDSFRAIPNTNVCPICMGFPGVLPVINKEAYLKGIKAALALNCSIPKFSKFDRKNYFYPDLPKGYQ
;
A
#
# COMPACT_ATOMS: atom_id res chain seq x y z
N MET A 1 -2.93 41.17 11.04
CA MET A 1 -3.70 39.97 11.43
C MET A 1 -3.07 38.80 10.70
N TYR A 2 -2.83 37.67 11.36
CA TYR A 2 -2.26 36.47 10.74
C TYR A 2 -3.38 35.47 10.43
N GLU A 3 -3.22 34.68 9.36
CA GLU A 3 -4.15 33.63 8.95
C GLU A 3 -3.38 32.29 8.83
N PRO A 4 -3.86 31.20 9.46
CA PRO A 4 -3.20 29.90 9.38
C PRO A 4 -3.52 29.18 8.07
N ILE A 5 -2.51 28.52 7.50
CA ILE A 5 -2.67 27.61 6.35
C ILE A 5 -2.44 26.18 6.83
N ILE A 6 -3.40 25.29 6.59
CA ILE A 6 -3.39 23.90 7.07
C ILE A 6 -3.48 22.95 5.89
N GLY A 7 -2.56 21.99 5.82
CA GLY A 7 -2.60 20.86 4.90
C GLY A 7 -2.71 19.55 5.67
N LEU A 8 -3.40 18.57 5.08
CA LEU A 8 -3.59 17.24 5.68
C LEU A 8 -3.00 16.16 4.76
N GLU A 9 -2.43 15.13 5.38
CA GLU A 9 -2.00 13.91 4.71
C GLU A 9 -2.80 12.74 5.27
N ILE A 10 -3.41 11.95 4.38
CA ILE A 10 -4.35 10.90 4.76
C ILE A 10 -3.90 9.59 4.14
N HIS A 11 -3.62 8.60 4.99
CA HIS A 11 -3.43 7.21 4.60
C HIS A 11 -4.72 6.42 4.85
N ALA A 12 -5.20 5.71 3.83
CA ALA A 12 -6.41 4.88 3.92
C ALA A 12 -6.10 3.43 3.54
N GLN A 13 -6.54 2.48 4.36
CA GLN A 13 -6.38 1.06 4.07
C GLN A 13 -7.44 0.61 3.04
N ILE A 14 -6.98 0.04 1.93
CA ILE A 14 -7.88 -0.53 0.92
C ILE A 14 -8.37 -1.90 1.38
N ASN A 15 -9.68 -2.09 1.44
CA ASN A 15 -10.32 -3.32 1.92
C ASN A 15 -10.30 -4.46 0.88
N THR A 16 -9.12 -4.96 0.50
CA THR A 16 -8.96 -6.10 -0.42
C THR A 16 -8.90 -7.45 0.29
N LYS A 17 -9.12 -8.55 -0.43
CA LYS A 17 -8.95 -9.91 0.10
C LYS A 17 -7.47 -10.27 0.32
N THR A 18 -6.61 -9.93 -0.64
CA THR A 18 -5.17 -10.18 -0.60
C THR A 18 -4.37 -8.90 -0.44
N LYS A 19 -3.12 -8.99 0.04
CA LYS A 19 -2.20 -7.85 0.19
C LYS A 19 -1.86 -7.20 -1.16
N MET A 20 -1.19 -6.06 -1.12
CA MET A 20 -0.89 -5.24 -2.32
C MET A 20 0.02 -5.93 -3.35
N PHE A 21 1.00 -6.71 -2.87
CA PHE A 21 2.05 -7.28 -3.72
C PHE A 21 2.23 -8.81 -3.61
N CYS A 22 1.36 -9.49 -2.87
CA CYS A 22 1.40 -10.93 -2.65
C CYS A 22 0.02 -11.49 -2.29
N SER A 23 -0.12 -12.81 -2.29
CA SER A 23 -1.42 -13.49 -2.10
C SER A 23 -1.84 -13.71 -0.64
N CYS A 24 -1.10 -13.20 0.37
CA CYS A 24 -1.52 -13.30 1.77
C CYS A 24 -2.85 -12.58 2.01
N ASN A 25 -3.62 -13.05 2.98
CA ASN A 25 -4.80 -12.34 3.49
C ASN A 25 -4.40 -10.92 3.96
N ASN A 26 -5.18 -9.92 3.56
CA ASN A 26 -4.96 -8.52 3.95
C ASN A 26 -5.63 -8.16 5.27
N ASP A 27 -6.67 -8.90 5.67
CA ASP A 27 -7.32 -8.72 6.96
C ASP A 27 -6.52 -9.44 8.05
N SER A 28 -5.87 -8.65 8.90
CA SER A 28 -5.13 -9.14 10.06
C SER A 28 -5.70 -8.60 11.37
N PHE A 29 -6.93 -8.07 11.36
CA PHE A 29 -7.58 -7.63 12.58
C PHE A 29 -7.80 -8.83 13.51
N ARG A 30 -7.22 -8.78 14.71
CA ARG A 30 -7.24 -9.88 15.71
C ARG A 30 -6.60 -11.19 15.24
N ALA A 31 -5.84 -11.19 14.15
CA ALA A 31 -5.05 -12.34 13.76
C ALA A 31 -3.87 -12.55 14.73
N ILE A 32 -3.44 -13.80 14.93
CA ILE A 32 -2.23 -14.11 15.68
C ILE A 32 -1.03 -13.46 14.97
N PRO A 33 -0.06 -12.88 15.71
CA PRO A 33 1.12 -12.27 15.11
C PRO A 33 1.82 -13.18 14.10
N ASN A 34 2.25 -12.61 12.97
CA ASN A 34 3.02 -13.29 11.93
C ASN A 34 2.35 -14.53 11.30
N THR A 35 1.02 -14.61 11.29
CA THR A 35 0.28 -15.70 10.62
C THR A 35 -0.05 -15.40 9.16
N ASN A 36 -0.44 -14.17 8.85
CA ASN A 36 -0.75 -13.73 7.49
C ASN A 36 0.50 -13.24 6.75
N VAL A 37 1.56 -14.06 6.67
CA VAL A 37 2.85 -13.68 6.08
C VAL A 37 3.33 -14.64 4.99
N CYS A 38 4.26 -14.19 4.16
CA CYS A 38 4.95 -14.99 3.14
C CYS A 38 6.31 -14.36 2.82
N PRO A 39 7.21 -15.05 2.09
CA PRO A 39 8.52 -14.52 1.74
C PRO A 39 8.48 -13.13 1.09
N ILE A 40 7.47 -12.82 0.26
CA ILE A 40 7.35 -11.53 -0.43
C ILE A 40 7.10 -10.39 0.56
N CYS A 41 6.11 -10.52 1.45
CA CYS A 41 5.79 -9.46 2.41
C CYS A 41 6.80 -9.38 3.56
N MET A 42 7.53 -10.48 3.84
CA MET A 42 8.67 -10.51 4.75
C MET A 42 9.98 -10.02 4.12
N GLY A 43 10.01 -9.70 2.83
CA GLY A 43 11.18 -9.13 2.17
C GLY A 43 12.38 -10.07 2.08
N PHE A 44 12.16 -11.39 2.02
CA PHE A 44 13.26 -12.35 1.92
C PHE A 44 14.03 -12.22 0.60
N PRO A 45 15.32 -12.61 0.55
CA PRO A 45 16.11 -12.56 -0.68
C PRO A 45 15.46 -13.36 -1.83
N GLY A 46 15.49 -12.80 -3.04
CA GLY A 46 15.01 -13.48 -4.26
C GLY A 46 13.52 -13.34 -4.55
N VAL A 47 12.76 -12.60 -3.75
CA VAL A 47 11.31 -12.41 -3.95
C VAL A 47 10.99 -11.25 -4.91
N LEU A 48 9.88 -11.37 -5.64
CA LEU A 48 9.39 -10.32 -6.55
C LEU A 48 7.92 -9.97 -6.24
N PRO A 49 7.52 -8.68 -6.29
CA PRO A 49 6.15 -8.26 -6.05
C PRO A 49 5.26 -8.46 -7.28
N VAL A 50 3.98 -8.76 -7.07
CA VAL A 50 2.95 -8.77 -8.12
C VAL A 50 1.75 -7.94 -7.68
N ILE A 51 1.38 -6.94 -8.48
CA ILE A 51 0.32 -5.99 -8.14
C ILE A 51 -1.05 -6.67 -7.92
N ASN A 52 -1.75 -6.23 -6.88
CA ASN A 52 -3.14 -6.57 -6.64
C ASN A 52 -4.08 -5.75 -7.56
N LYS A 53 -4.75 -6.44 -8.49
CA LYS A 53 -5.73 -5.83 -9.42
C LYS A 53 -6.92 -5.19 -8.69
N GLU A 54 -7.41 -5.79 -7.61
CA GLU A 54 -8.53 -5.25 -6.83
C GLU A 54 -8.13 -3.92 -6.17
N ALA A 55 -6.93 -3.85 -5.60
CA ALA A 55 -6.40 -2.64 -4.99
C ALA A 55 -6.26 -1.51 -6.02
N TYR A 56 -5.74 -1.82 -7.21
CA TYR A 56 -5.64 -0.87 -8.32
C TYR A 56 -7.00 -0.29 -8.72
N LEU A 57 -8.01 -1.16 -8.93
CA LEU A 57 -9.35 -0.71 -9.32
C LEU A 57 -10.03 0.11 -8.23
N LYS A 58 -9.85 -0.23 -6.96
CA LYS A 58 -10.36 0.55 -5.82
C LYS A 58 -9.67 1.91 -5.71
N GLY A 59 -8.37 1.98 -5.99
CA GLY A 59 -7.63 3.25 -6.09
C GLY A 59 -8.20 4.17 -7.17
N ILE A 60 -8.45 3.64 -8.38
CA ILE A 60 -9.11 4.40 -9.46
C ILE A 60 -10.51 4.87 -9.02
N LYS A 61 -11.30 3.99 -8.40
CA LYS A 61 -12.64 4.34 -7.92
C LYS A 61 -12.60 5.50 -6.93
N ALA A 62 -11.66 5.48 -5.98
CA ALA A 62 -11.47 6.56 -5.02
C ALA A 62 -11.05 7.87 -5.70
N ALA A 63 -10.09 7.82 -6.63
CA ALA A 63 -9.63 8.98 -7.38
C ALA A 63 -10.78 9.64 -8.19
N LEU A 64 -11.61 8.83 -8.87
CA LEU A 64 -12.78 9.34 -9.58
C LEU A 64 -13.81 9.96 -8.62
N ALA A 65 -14.06 9.34 -7.47
CA ALA A 65 -14.97 9.88 -6.45
C ALA A 65 -14.49 11.22 -5.86
N LEU A 66 -13.17 11.44 -5.84
CA LEU A 66 -12.54 12.69 -5.41
C LEU A 66 -12.34 13.70 -6.56
N ASN A 67 -12.94 13.46 -7.73
CA ASN A 67 -12.81 14.29 -8.94
C ASN A 67 -11.36 14.48 -9.42
N CYS A 68 -10.48 13.51 -9.15
CA CYS A 68 -9.12 13.51 -9.67
C CYS A 68 -9.07 13.09 -11.15
N SER A 69 -8.07 13.58 -11.88
CA SER A 69 -7.78 13.13 -13.24
C SER A 69 -6.91 11.88 -13.22
N ILE A 70 -7.32 10.82 -13.93
CA ILE A 70 -6.56 9.58 -14.00
C ILE A 70 -5.48 9.69 -15.10
N PRO A 71 -4.19 9.51 -14.78
CA PRO A 71 -3.14 9.57 -15.78
C PRO A 71 -3.16 8.34 -16.68
N LYS A 72 -2.78 8.51 -17.96
CA LYS A 72 -2.66 7.40 -18.92
C LYS A 72 -1.50 6.45 -18.60
N PHE A 73 -0.50 6.94 -17.88
CA PHE A 73 0.68 6.20 -17.47
C PHE A 73 0.91 6.40 -15.98
N SER A 74 1.18 5.31 -15.27
CA SER A 74 1.58 5.29 -13.88
C SER A 74 2.64 4.21 -13.68
N LYS A 75 3.54 4.43 -12.74
CA LYS A 75 4.59 3.47 -12.34
C LYS A 75 4.63 3.32 -10.84
N PHE A 76 5.26 2.24 -10.38
CA PHE A 76 5.67 2.09 -8.99
C PHE A 76 7.14 2.48 -8.87
N ASP A 77 7.46 3.22 -7.81
CA ASP A 77 8.81 3.63 -7.44
C ASP A 77 9.17 3.01 -6.09
N ARG A 78 10.48 2.97 -5.75
CA ARG A 78 10.95 2.54 -4.43
C ARG A 78 11.30 3.75 -3.58
N LYS A 79 10.69 3.87 -2.40
CA LYS A 79 11.06 4.88 -1.39
C LYS A 79 11.94 4.22 -0.34
N ASN A 80 13.26 4.44 -0.41
CA ASN A 80 14.25 3.76 0.43
C ASN A 80 14.39 4.46 1.80
N TYR A 81 14.27 3.68 2.88
CA TYR A 81 14.56 4.10 4.26
C TYR A 81 14.62 2.86 5.16
N PHE A 82 15.37 2.95 6.25
CA PHE A 82 15.55 1.82 7.18
C PHE A 82 14.65 1.98 8.39
N TYR A 83 13.83 0.97 8.64
CA TYR A 83 13.05 0.86 9.88
C TYR A 83 12.71 -0.61 10.16
N PRO A 84 12.66 -1.06 11.44
CA PRO A 84 12.46 -2.48 11.76
C PRO A 84 11.14 -3.10 11.26
N ASP A 85 10.09 -2.31 11.06
CA ASP A 85 8.80 -2.78 10.54
C ASP A 85 8.70 -2.83 9.01
N LEU A 86 9.76 -2.40 8.30
CA LEU A 86 9.83 -2.33 6.84
C LEU A 86 10.83 -3.37 6.32
N PRO A 87 10.39 -4.60 6.00
CA PRO A 87 11.30 -5.74 5.84
C PRO A 87 12.25 -5.62 4.64
N LYS A 88 11.91 -4.79 3.66
CA LYS A 88 12.69 -4.62 2.43
C LYS A 88 13.70 -3.47 2.48
N GLY A 89 13.67 -2.61 3.52
CA GLY A 89 14.43 -1.36 3.53
C GLY A 89 13.98 -0.32 2.48
N TYR A 90 12.84 -0.57 1.85
CA TYR A 90 12.13 0.35 0.98
C TYR A 90 10.64 0.00 0.97
N GLN A 91 9.82 1.04 0.77
CA GLN A 91 8.41 0.91 0.47
C GLN A 91 8.20 0.89 -1.04
#